data_AF-A0A498NMC6-F1
#
_entry.id   AF-A0A498NMC6-F1
#
_cell.length_a   1.000
_cell.length_b   1.000
_cell.length_c   1.000
_cell.angle_alpha   90.00
_cell.angle_beta   90.00
_cell.angle_gamma   90.00
#
_symmetry.space_group_name_H-M   'P 1'
#
loop_
_entity.id
_entity.type
_entity.pdbx_description
1 polymer ?
#
loop_
_entity_poly.entity_id
_entity_poly.type
_entity_poly.pdbx_seq_one_letter_code
_entity_poly.pdbx_strand_id
1 'polypeptide(L)'
;MKETEILNTAVLNGKTVAVPVKVVTVGTDGTVTDVSDAVQCQSTDEDVVKVSDRCDYVYVNGKEMRGRVRMLLNFTYGYLRAQLEVKVWIPKLPLHIEVSDTELSQIKGWRIPVNSNAQRSTRDSEDDDDEERRGKTCTLQYQRAMVRVLTHFVAESSETRGQVTHMLGSDWQVDITELVWDFLKVENPRIARLREGRVLEGMDTGMTSIQVLSPLSDSILAEKAVRVVDDRVTITELGLQLVSGLTLNLQLSTGSNRAISATATTQEVLSNPKQVLLKIPTQI
;
A
#
# COMPACT_ATOMS: atom_id res chain seq x y z
N MET A 1 -19.59 -25.20 5.01
CA MET A 1 -19.23 -24.64 3.69
C MET A 1 -18.27 -23.48 3.93
N LYS A 2 -17.13 -23.44 3.25
CA LYS A 2 -16.22 -22.29 3.32
C LYS A 2 -16.84 -21.17 2.49
N GLU A 3 -17.14 -20.03 3.10
CA GLU A 3 -17.61 -18.85 2.36
C GLU A 3 -16.48 -18.33 1.47
N THR A 4 -16.77 -18.06 0.21
CA THR A 4 -15.81 -17.44 -0.72
C THR A 4 -15.78 -15.95 -0.44
N GLU A 5 -14.62 -15.41 -0.06
CA GLU A 5 -14.45 -13.97 0.20
C GLU A 5 -13.50 -13.35 -0.85
N ILE A 6 -13.88 -12.19 -1.39
CA ILE A 6 -13.12 -11.43 -2.38
C ILE A 6 -12.85 -10.04 -1.81
N LEU A 7 -11.58 -9.63 -1.84
CA LEU A 7 -11.14 -8.28 -1.49
C LEU A 7 -10.89 -7.50 -2.78
N ASN A 8 -11.72 -6.49 -3.06
CA ASN A 8 -11.57 -5.68 -4.27
C ASN A 8 -10.46 -4.64 -4.11
N THR A 9 -9.21 -5.08 -4.26
CA THR A 9 -8.04 -4.18 -4.29
C THR A 9 -7.87 -3.48 -5.64
N ALA A 10 -8.60 -3.89 -6.67
CA ALA A 10 -8.49 -3.34 -8.02
C ALA A 10 -8.87 -1.84 -8.08
N VAL A 11 -9.74 -1.39 -7.16
CA VAL A 11 -10.05 0.05 -6.99
C VAL A 11 -8.80 0.87 -6.65
N LEU A 12 -7.82 0.26 -5.95
CA LEU A 12 -6.63 0.93 -5.42
C LEU A 12 -5.42 0.83 -6.36
N ASN A 13 -5.30 -0.27 -7.12
CA ASN A 13 -4.11 -0.54 -7.94
C ASN A 13 -4.39 -0.87 -9.42
N GLY A 14 -5.66 -0.92 -9.84
CA GLY A 14 -6.08 -1.25 -11.20
C GLY A 14 -5.88 -2.72 -11.61
N LYS A 15 -5.43 -3.58 -10.69
CA LYS A 15 -5.18 -5.01 -10.97
C LYS A 15 -6.41 -5.83 -10.61
N THR A 16 -7.02 -6.47 -11.61
CA THR A 16 -8.17 -7.36 -11.45
C THR A 16 -7.87 -8.46 -10.44
N VAL A 17 -8.81 -8.68 -9.52
CA VAL A 17 -8.79 -9.81 -8.59
C VAL A 17 -9.77 -10.85 -9.11
N ALA A 18 -9.29 -12.07 -9.32
CA ALA A 18 -10.10 -13.18 -9.83
C ALA A 18 -9.98 -14.41 -8.92
N VAL A 19 -11.09 -15.11 -8.71
CA VAL A 19 -11.16 -16.36 -7.96
C VAL A 19 -11.70 -17.44 -8.89
N PRO A 20 -10.97 -18.55 -9.10
CA PRO A 20 -11.42 -19.63 -9.97
C PRO A 20 -12.68 -20.30 -9.41
N VAL A 21 -13.58 -20.68 -10.32
CA VAL A 21 -14.81 -21.42 -10.02
C VAL A 21 -14.81 -22.70 -10.82
N LYS A 22 -15.26 -23.78 -10.20
CA LYS A 22 -15.44 -25.08 -10.84
C LYS A 22 -16.82 -25.60 -10.52
N VAL A 23 -17.56 -26.02 -11.53
CA VAL A 23 -18.91 -26.54 -11.39
C VAL A 23 -18.91 -28.03 -11.69
N VAL A 24 -19.41 -28.81 -10.74
CA VAL A 24 -19.49 -30.26 -10.88
C VAL A 24 -20.92 -30.72 -10.64
N THR A 25 -21.32 -31.78 -11.33
CA THR A 25 -22.56 -32.51 -11.05
C THR A 25 -22.25 -33.80 -10.34
N VAL A 26 -23.15 -34.23 -9.46
CA VAL A 26 -23.06 -35.50 -8.74
C VAL A 26 -24.22 -36.39 -9.23
N GLY A 27 -23.88 -37.49 -9.89
CA GLY A 27 -24.84 -38.50 -10.34
C GLY A 27 -25.47 -39.26 -9.18
N THR A 28 -26.59 -39.96 -9.44
CA THR A 28 -27.26 -40.82 -8.45
C THR A 28 -26.41 -42.01 -8.02
N ASP A 29 -25.44 -42.39 -8.85
CA ASP A 29 -24.40 -43.39 -8.58
C ASP A 29 -23.20 -42.82 -7.81
N GLY A 30 -23.23 -41.53 -7.46
CA GLY A 30 -22.15 -40.83 -6.77
C GLY A 30 -21.00 -40.40 -7.67
N THR A 31 -21.11 -40.57 -8.99
CA THR A 31 -20.07 -40.08 -9.92
C THR A 31 -20.04 -38.56 -9.94
N VAL A 32 -18.84 -37.99 -9.88
CA VAL A 32 -18.63 -36.53 -9.96
C VAL A 32 -18.10 -36.20 -11.33
N THR A 33 -18.85 -35.40 -12.09
CA THR A 33 -18.47 -34.96 -13.43
C THR A 33 -18.28 -33.45 -13.46
N ASP A 34 -17.20 -33.01 -14.11
CA ASP A 34 -16.95 -31.59 -14.36
C ASP A 34 -17.83 -31.12 -15.51
N VAL A 35 -18.62 -30.07 -15.26
CA VAL A 35 -19.53 -29.47 -16.24
C VAL A 35 -19.21 -28.00 -16.49
N SER A 36 -18.04 -27.54 -16.07
CA SER A 36 -17.65 -26.12 -16.12
C SER A 36 -17.73 -25.52 -17.54
N ASP A 37 -17.47 -26.31 -18.58
CA ASP A 37 -17.52 -25.84 -19.98
C ASP A 37 -18.95 -25.78 -20.57
N ALA A 38 -19.95 -26.31 -19.85
CA ALA A 38 -21.32 -26.46 -20.35
C ALA A 38 -22.36 -25.74 -19.46
N VAL A 39 -21.91 -24.98 -18.46
CA VAL A 39 -22.78 -24.19 -17.58
C VAL A 39 -23.00 -22.79 -18.13
N GLN A 40 -24.17 -22.22 -17.84
CA GLN A 40 -24.43 -20.80 -17.96
C GLN A 40 -24.36 -20.17 -16.58
N CYS A 41 -23.70 -19.02 -16.48
CA CYS A 41 -23.49 -18.33 -15.21
C CYS A 41 -23.94 -16.87 -15.32
N GLN A 42 -24.46 -16.33 -14.22
CA GLN A 42 -24.91 -14.95 -14.14
C GLN A 42 -24.69 -14.38 -12.73
N SER A 43 -24.15 -13.17 -12.66
CA SER A 43 -24.13 -12.40 -11.41
C SER A 43 -25.48 -11.73 -11.17
N THR A 44 -25.96 -11.73 -9.93
CA THR A 44 -27.22 -11.04 -9.57
C THR A 44 -27.05 -9.51 -9.48
N ASP A 45 -25.82 -9.01 -9.35
CA ASP A 45 -25.50 -7.59 -9.27
C ASP A 45 -24.04 -7.37 -9.73
N GLU A 46 -23.89 -7.00 -11.01
CA GLU A 46 -22.59 -6.83 -11.70
C GLU A 46 -21.79 -5.61 -11.22
N ASP A 47 -22.40 -4.69 -10.47
CA ASP A 47 -21.70 -3.56 -9.86
C ASP A 47 -20.92 -3.95 -8.60
N VAL A 48 -21.05 -5.20 -8.15
CA VAL A 48 -20.35 -5.74 -6.97
C VAL A 48 -19.38 -6.86 -7.36
N VAL A 49 -19.79 -7.78 -8.23
CA VAL A 49 -18.92 -8.85 -8.73
C VAL A 49 -19.36 -9.33 -10.10
N LYS A 50 -18.38 -9.67 -10.93
CA LYS A 50 -18.61 -10.21 -12.27
C LYS A 50 -18.19 -11.67 -12.35
N VAL A 51 -18.76 -12.34 -13.34
CA VAL A 51 -18.47 -13.72 -13.70
C VAL A 51 -17.84 -13.71 -15.09
N SER A 52 -16.86 -14.58 -15.35
CA SER A 52 -16.29 -14.77 -16.69
C SER A 52 -17.31 -15.36 -17.66
N ASP A 53 -17.21 -15.04 -18.95
CA ASP A 53 -18.10 -15.61 -19.98
C ASP A 53 -18.06 -17.15 -20.05
N ARG A 54 -16.93 -17.77 -19.66
CA ARG A 54 -16.75 -19.23 -19.59
C ARG A 54 -17.09 -19.84 -18.23
N CYS A 55 -17.61 -19.05 -17.30
CA CYS A 55 -17.99 -19.50 -15.95
C CYS A 55 -16.85 -20.14 -15.11
N ASP A 56 -15.59 -19.92 -15.47
CA ASP A 56 -14.41 -20.53 -14.86
C ASP A 56 -13.75 -19.66 -13.78
N TYR A 57 -14.12 -18.37 -13.68
CA TYR A 57 -13.73 -17.52 -12.57
C TYR A 57 -14.72 -16.38 -12.31
N VAL A 58 -14.69 -15.88 -11.08
CA VAL A 58 -15.38 -14.65 -10.66
C VAL A 58 -14.34 -13.56 -10.45
N TYR A 59 -14.67 -12.32 -10.77
CA TYR A 59 -13.68 -11.25 -10.69
C TYR A 59 -14.28 -9.89 -10.35
N VAL A 60 -13.40 -9.03 -9.87
CA VAL A 60 -13.61 -7.59 -9.68
C VAL A 60 -12.45 -6.86 -10.36
N ASN A 61 -12.77 -5.84 -11.15
CA ASN A 61 -11.78 -5.07 -11.92
C ASN A 61 -11.68 -3.61 -11.46
N GLY A 62 -12.35 -3.27 -10.37
CA GLY A 62 -12.26 -1.98 -9.69
C GLY A 62 -13.24 -0.94 -10.21
N LYS A 63 -14.08 -1.29 -11.20
CA LYS A 63 -15.28 -0.50 -11.55
C LYS A 63 -16.41 -0.73 -10.55
N GLU A 64 -16.34 -1.81 -9.77
CA GLU A 64 -17.30 -2.18 -8.74
C GLU A 64 -17.11 -1.29 -7.50
N MET A 65 -17.95 -0.27 -7.36
CA MET A 65 -17.89 0.70 -6.24
C MET A 65 -18.75 0.28 -5.03
N ARG A 66 -19.37 -0.90 -5.07
CA ARG A 66 -20.17 -1.46 -3.97
C ARG A 66 -19.62 -2.82 -3.56
N GLY A 67 -19.57 -3.07 -2.25
CA GLY A 67 -19.31 -4.39 -1.67
C GLY A 67 -20.58 -4.94 -1.04
N ARG A 68 -20.72 -6.26 -0.92
CA ARG A 68 -21.88 -6.89 -0.28
C ARG A 68 -21.47 -8.13 0.49
N VAL A 69 -22.01 -8.28 1.71
CA VAL A 69 -21.68 -9.40 2.60
C VAL A 69 -22.21 -10.73 2.04
N ARG A 70 -23.33 -10.67 1.32
CA ARG A 70 -24.02 -11.80 0.70
C ARG A 70 -24.36 -11.50 -0.76
N MET A 71 -23.51 -11.96 -1.67
CA MET A 71 -23.72 -11.89 -3.11
C MET A 71 -23.99 -13.29 -3.67
N LEU A 72 -24.99 -13.42 -4.54
CA LEU A 72 -25.34 -14.70 -5.16
C LEU A 72 -24.98 -14.72 -6.64
N LEU A 73 -24.31 -15.79 -7.06
CA LEU A 73 -24.02 -16.09 -8.45
C LEU A 73 -24.82 -17.32 -8.86
N ASN A 74 -25.56 -17.21 -9.96
CA ASN A 74 -26.40 -18.29 -10.44
C ASN A 74 -25.65 -19.09 -11.49
N PHE A 75 -25.65 -20.42 -11.36
CA PHE A 75 -25.11 -21.37 -12.32
C PHE A 75 -26.23 -22.30 -12.78
N THR A 76 -26.38 -22.47 -14.09
CA THR A 76 -27.43 -23.28 -14.71
C THR A 76 -26.81 -24.30 -15.64
N TYR A 77 -27.18 -25.57 -15.46
CA TYR A 77 -26.76 -26.69 -16.31
C TYR A 77 -28.01 -27.51 -16.69
N GLY A 78 -28.52 -27.30 -17.91
CA GLY A 78 -29.80 -27.86 -18.33
C GLY A 78 -30.94 -27.43 -17.40
N TYR A 79 -31.54 -28.38 -16.68
CA TYR A 79 -32.61 -28.13 -15.70
C TYR A 79 -32.08 -27.90 -14.27
N LEU A 80 -30.80 -28.16 -14.02
CA LEU A 80 -30.18 -27.98 -12.71
C LEU A 80 -29.77 -26.52 -12.52
N ARG A 81 -30.02 -26.00 -11.32
CA ARG A 81 -29.60 -24.65 -10.90
C ARG A 81 -28.86 -24.74 -9.58
N ALA A 82 -27.77 -24.01 -9.48
CA ALA A 82 -26.98 -23.87 -8.26
C ALA A 82 -26.67 -22.39 -8.01
N GLN A 83 -26.52 -22.03 -6.74
CA GLN A 83 -26.12 -20.69 -6.34
C GLN A 83 -24.81 -20.76 -5.57
N LEU A 84 -23.86 -19.90 -5.94
CA LEU A 84 -22.63 -19.68 -5.19
C LEU A 84 -22.76 -18.36 -4.42
N GLU A 85 -22.66 -18.44 -3.10
CA GLU A 85 -22.61 -17.26 -2.24
C GLU A 85 -21.17 -16.77 -2.09
N VAL A 86 -20.97 -15.48 -2.35
CA VAL A 86 -19.68 -14.80 -2.30
C VAL A 86 -19.80 -13.54 -1.45
N LYS A 87 -18.75 -13.22 -0.70
CA LYS A 87 -18.61 -11.99 0.06
C LYS A 87 -17.63 -11.07 -0.64
N VAL A 88 -18.02 -9.82 -0.89
CA VAL A 88 -17.17 -8.85 -1.61
C VAL A 88 -16.94 -7.63 -0.74
N TRP A 89 -15.67 -7.41 -0.40
CA TRP A 89 -15.21 -6.27 0.38
C TRP A 89 -14.60 -5.21 -0.52
N ILE A 90 -14.95 -3.94 -0.30
CA ILE A 90 -14.40 -2.80 -1.04
C ILE A 90 -13.66 -1.84 -0.09
N PRO A 91 -12.63 -1.12 -0.57
CA PRO A 91 -11.98 -0.09 0.22
C PRO A 91 -12.94 1.08 0.44
N LYS A 92 -12.99 1.58 1.67
CA LYS A 92 -13.76 2.77 2.02
C LYS A 92 -13.02 4.01 1.51
N LEU A 93 -13.71 4.82 0.72
CA LEU A 93 -13.22 6.11 0.21
C LEU A 93 -13.89 7.28 0.96
N PRO A 94 -13.21 8.43 1.10
CA PRO A 94 -11.81 8.68 0.72
C PRO A 94 -10.82 7.89 1.61
N LEU A 95 -9.60 7.65 1.11
CA LEU A 95 -8.52 7.01 1.88
C LEU A 95 -7.98 7.97 2.95
N HIS A 96 -7.30 7.43 3.96
CA HIS A 96 -6.67 8.23 5.01
C HIS A 96 -5.15 8.25 4.84
N ILE A 97 -4.57 9.43 4.64
CA ILE A 97 -3.11 9.60 4.60
C ILE A 97 -2.65 10.07 5.99
N GLU A 98 -1.91 9.20 6.67
CA GLU A 98 -1.22 9.49 7.92
C GLU A 98 0.21 9.94 7.60
N VAL A 99 0.63 11.06 8.19
CA VAL A 99 1.98 11.61 8.04
C VAL A 99 2.53 11.86 9.44
N SER A 100 3.75 11.40 9.74
CA SER A 100 4.35 11.56 11.07
C SER A 100 4.45 13.03 11.47
N ASP A 101 4.86 13.88 10.53
CA ASP A 101 4.99 15.32 10.70
C ASP A 101 4.48 16.06 9.46
N THR A 102 3.45 16.89 9.63
CA THR A 102 2.88 17.69 8.54
C THR A 102 3.62 19.01 8.33
N GLU A 103 4.55 19.36 9.21
CA GLU A 103 5.36 20.56 9.14
C GLU A 103 6.84 20.20 9.20
N LEU A 104 7.55 20.44 8.10
CA LEU A 104 8.97 20.10 7.95
C LEU A 104 9.82 21.37 7.95
N SER A 105 10.94 21.32 8.66
CA SER A 105 11.87 22.44 8.80
C SER A 105 13.22 22.14 8.16
N GLN A 106 13.95 23.17 7.77
CA GLN A 106 15.34 23.02 7.33
C GLN A 106 16.24 22.67 8.52
N ILE A 107 17.14 21.71 8.35
CA ILE A 107 18.12 21.38 9.38
C ILE A 107 19.31 22.34 9.28
N LYS A 108 19.52 23.14 10.33
CA LYS A 108 20.58 24.14 10.41
C LYS A 108 21.95 23.48 10.32
N GLY A 109 22.78 23.96 9.39
CA GLY A 109 24.18 23.54 9.26
C GLY A 109 24.39 22.17 8.62
N TRP A 110 23.33 21.45 8.24
CA TRP A 110 23.46 20.14 7.61
C TRP A 110 23.52 20.26 6.08
N ARG A 111 24.70 20.01 5.52
CA ARG A 111 24.97 20.05 4.07
C ARG A 111 25.50 18.71 3.61
N ILE A 112 24.86 18.11 2.61
CA ILE A 112 25.32 16.84 2.03
C ILE A 112 26.03 17.13 0.70
N PRO A 113 27.28 16.65 0.51
CA PRO A 113 27.96 16.75 -0.77
C PRO A 113 27.24 15.89 -1.82
N VAL A 114 26.91 16.46 -2.97
CA VAL A 114 26.42 15.66 -4.11
C VAL A 114 27.60 15.03 -4.83
N ASN A 115 27.57 13.71 -5.02
CA ASN A 115 28.60 13.02 -5.78
C ASN A 115 28.43 13.37 -7.28
N SER A 116 29.38 14.11 -7.84
CA SER A 116 29.42 14.52 -9.26
C SER A 116 29.74 13.39 -10.25
N ASN A 117 29.93 12.15 -9.79
CA ASN A 117 30.42 11.04 -10.63
C ASN A 117 29.39 10.40 -11.58
N ALA A 118 28.19 10.95 -11.74
CA ALA A 118 27.18 10.45 -12.70
C ALA A 118 27.24 11.13 -14.09
N GLN A 119 28.12 12.12 -14.29
CA GLN A 119 28.38 12.72 -15.61
C GLN A 119 29.86 12.62 -15.98
N ARG A 120 30.33 11.41 -16.30
CA ARG A 120 31.48 11.24 -17.21
C ARG A 120 30.97 10.73 -18.54
N SER A 121 30.33 11.61 -19.31
CA SER A 121 30.25 11.44 -20.76
C SER A 121 31.46 12.14 -21.36
N THR A 122 32.47 11.32 -21.69
CA THR A 122 33.51 11.51 -22.72
C THR A 122 33.61 12.92 -23.33
N ARG A 123 34.62 13.68 -22.93
CA ARG A 123 35.27 14.67 -23.78
C ARG A 123 36.68 14.89 -23.25
N ASP A 124 37.64 14.37 -24.01
CA ASP A 124 39.05 14.74 -23.91
C ASP A 124 39.15 16.26 -24.05
N SER A 125 39.64 16.91 -23.01
CA SER A 125 40.15 18.27 -23.08
C SER A 125 41.22 18.37 -22.01
N GLU A 126 42.46 18.28 -22.47
CA GLU A 126 43.67 18.68 -21.74
C GLU A 126 43.54 20.17 -21.45
N ASP A 127 43.28 20.53 -20.20
CA ASP A 127 43.60 21.83 -19.63
C ASP A 127 43.76 21.60 -18.11
N ASP A 128 45.03 21.46 -17.73
CA ASP A 128 45.50 21.49 -16.35
C ASP A 128 45.21 22.88 -15.74
N ASP A 129 44.98 22.90 -14.41
CA ASP A 129 44.98 24.07 -13.52
C ASP A 129 43.69 24.89 -13.30
N ASP A 130 42.52 24.25 -13.17
CA ASP A 130 41.34 24.89 -12.53
C ASP A 130 40.37 23.91 -11.80
N GLU A 131 40.83 22.72 -11.39
CA GLU A 131 39.98 21.71 -10.72
C GLU A 131 39.75 21.93 -9.21
N GLU A 132 40.39 22.91 -8.57
CA GLU A 132 40.22 23.17 -7.12
C GLU A 132 39.02 24.09 -6.77
N ARG A 133 38.36 24.66 -7.79
CA ARG A 133 37.23 25.61 -7.62
C ARG A 133 35.87 25.11 -8.10
N ARG A 134 35.74 23.85 -8.51
CA ARG A 134 34.42 23.22 -8.67
C ARG A 134 33.90 22.82 -7.28
N GLY A 135 33.48 23.83 -6.52
CA GLY A 135 32.91 23.68 -5.18
C GLY A 135 31.90 22.54 -5.19
N LYS A 136 32.18 21.50 -4.40
CA LYS A 136 31.28 20.37 -4.15
C LYS A 136 29.88 20.93 -3.93
N THR A 137 28.96 20.73 -4.87
CA THR A 137 27.62 21.30 -4.82
C THR A 137 26.91 20.70 -3.60
N CYS A 138 26.87 21.46 -2.52
CA CYS A 138 26.25 21.02 -1.29
C CYS A 138 24.75 21.26 -1.39
N THR A 139 23.94 20.27 -1.02
CA THR A 139 22.49 20.44 -0.91
C THR A 139 22.08 20.62 0.54
N LEU A 140 21.13 21.52 0.77
CA LEU A 140 20.50 21.70 2.08
C LEU A 140 19.69 20.44 2.42
N GLN A 141 19.61 20.10 3.70
CA GLN A 141 18.73 19.04 4.17
C GLN A 141 17.58 19.61 4.98
N TYR A 142 16.41 19.03 4.75
CA TYR A 142 15.20 19.28 5.49
C TYR A 142 14.83 18.01 6.27
N GLN A 143 13.93 18.17 7.23
CA GLN A 143 13.32 17.06 7.91
C GLN A 143 12.60 16.11 6.95
N ARG A 144 12.40 14.89 7.42
CA ARG A 144 11.68 13.84 6.71
C ARG A 144 10.51 13.38 7.57
N ALA A 145 9.41 13.02 6.92
CA ALA A 145 8.27 12.42 7.57
C ALA A 145 7.95 11.05 6.96
N MET A 146 7.41 10.16 7.79
CA MET A 146 6.88 8.88 7.33
C MET A 146 5.44 9.08 6.86
N VAL A 147 5.10 8.48 5.72
CA VAL A 147 3.77 8.52 5.10
C VAL A 147 3.19 7.12 5.08
N ARG A 148 1.94 7.00 5.52
CA ARG A 148 1.14 5.77 5.46
C ARG A 148 -0.21 6.07 4.87
N VAL A 149 -0.73 5.16 4.06
CA VAL A 149 -2.07 5.23 3.49
C VAL A 149 -2.91 4.11 4.08
N LEU A 150 -4.00 4.48 4.73
CA LEU A 150 -4.86 3.59 5.50
C LEU A 150 -6.28 3.59 4.93
N THR A 151 -6.96 2.45 4.99
CA THR A 151 -8.40 2.35 4.69
C THR A 151 -9.08 1.24 5.48
N HIS A 152 -10.41 1.29 5.53
CA HIS A 152 -11.23 0.19 6.00
C HIS A 152 -11.75 -0.59 4.79
N PHE A 153 -11.87 -1.91 4.91
CA PHE A 153 -12.60 -2.70 3.94
C PHE A 153 -14.02 -2.96 4.44
N VAL A 154 -15.00 -2.58 3.63
CA VAL A 154 -16.42 -2.57 3.99
C VAL A 154 -17.28 -3.28 2.95
N ALA A 155 -18.45 -3.73 3.38
CA ALA A 155 -19.46 -4.35 2.51
C ALA A 155 -20.87 -4.03 3.02
N GLU A 156 -21.85 -3.89 2.13
CA GLU A 156 -23.26 -3.72 2.50
C GLU A 156 -23.79 -4.96 3.22
N SER A 157 -24.49 -4.74 4.34
CA SER A 157 -25.22 -5.79 5.04
C SER A 157 -26.44 -6.25 4.23
N SER A 158 -26.77 -7.54 4.33
CA SER A 158 -28.00 -8.09 3.76
C SER A 158 -29.25 -7.78 4.59
N GLU A 159 -29.09 -7.40 5.86
CA GLU A 159 -30.20 -7.26 6.82
C GLU A 159 -30.80 -5.86 6.82
N THR A 160 -29.95 -4.83 6.75
CA THR A 160 -30.37 -3.43 6.85
C THR A 160 -29.80 -2.61 5.70
N ARG A 161 -30.69 -2.04 4.89
CA ARG A 161 -30.31 -1.26 3.71
C ARG A 161 -29.54 0.00 4.15
N GLY A 162 -28.31 0.15 3.65
CA GLY A 162 -27.44 1.29 3.96
C GLY A 162 -26.49 1.08 5.15
N GLN A 163 -26.61 -0.02 5.90
CA GLN A 163 -25.63 -0.37 6.92
C GLN A 163 -24.42 -1.05 6.27
N VAL A 164 -23.23 -0.54 6.55
CA VAL A 164 -21.96 -1.16 6.13
C VAL A 164 -21.38 -2.01 7.26
N THR A 165 -20.90 -3.18 6.90
CA THR A 165 -20.14 -4.09 7.76
C THR A 165 -18.67 -3.89 7.50
N HIS A 166 -17.83 -3.96 8.54
CA HIS A 166 -16.39 -3.88 8.43
C HIS A 166 -15.76 -5.27 8.44
N MET A 167 -14.76 -5.52 7.60
CA MET A 167 -14.13 -6.84 7.44
C MET A 167 -13.51 -7.38 8.75
N LEU A 168 -12.79 -6.52 9.48
CA LEU A 168 -12.10 -6.87 10.74
C LEU A 168 -12.63 -6.13 11.97
N GLY A 169 -13.63 -5.26 11.79
CA GLY A 169 -14.16 -4.35 12.82
C GLY A 169 -13.97 -2.87 12.45
N SER A 170 -14.67 -1.99 13.16
CA SER A 170 -14.61 -0.52 12.94
C SER A 170 -13.27 0.10 13.31
N ASP A 171 -12.54 -0.52 14.24
CA ASP A 171 -11.32 0.03 14.82
C ASP A 171 -10.07 -0.42 14.05
N TRP A 172 -10.26 -1.21 13.00
CA TRP A 172 -9.20 -1.81 12.22
C TRP A 172 -9.06 -1.15 10.85
N GLN A 173 -7.94 -0.46 10.67
CA GLN A 173 -7.52 0.05 9.37
C GLN A 173 -6.40 -0.82 8.79
N VAL A 174 -6.45 -1.02 7.48
CA VAL A 174 -5.43 -1.74 6.73
C VAL A 174 -4.45 -0.73 6.14
N ASP A 175 -3.17 -0.97 6.36
CA ASP A 175 -2.09 -0.23 5.70
C ASP A 175 -1.97 -0.70 4.25
N ILE A 176 -2.34 0.18 3.33
CA ILE A 176 -2.35 -0.05 1.88
C ILE A 176 -1.22 0.71 1.18
N THR A 177 -0.24 1.24 1.91
CA THR A 177 0.82 2.10 1.36
C THR A 177 1.57 1.44 0.20
N GLU A 178 1.91 0.16 0.33
CA GLU A 178 2.55 -0.61 -0.76
C GLU A 178 1.64 -0.80 -1.98
N LEU A 179 0.33 -0.92 -1.75
CA LEU A 179 -0.65 -1.21 -2.79
C LEU A 179 -0.88 0.01 -3.70
N VAL A 180 -0.83 1.22 -3.13
CA VAL A 180 -1.09 2.49 -3.84
C VAL A 180 0.18 3.24 -4.23
N TRP A 181 1.35 2.64 -3.98
CA TRP A 181 2.66 3.28 -4.14
C TRP A 181 2.84 3.99 -5.49
N ASP A 182 2.47 3.33 -6.60
CA ASP A 182 2.62 3.86 -7.95
C ASP A 182 1.71 5.06 -8.24
N PHE A 183 0.68 5.25 -7.41
CA PHE A 183 -0.35 6.29 -7.55
C PHE A 183 -0.26 7.38 -6.48
N LEU A 184 0.67 7.24 -5.53
CA LEU A 184 0.94 8.22 -4.48
C LEU A 184 1.92 9.29 -5.00
N LYS A 185 1.46 10.54 -5.08
CA LYS A 185 2.22 11.65 -5.66
C LYS A 185 2.22 12.88 -4.75
N VAL A 186 3.24 13.71 -4.91
CA VAL A 186 3.29 15.06 -4.33
C VAL A 186 2.97 16.05 -5.43
N GLU A 187 2.03 16.95 -5.17
CA GLU A 187 1.57 17.95 -6.14
C GLU A 187 2.70 18.87 -6.61
N ASN A 188 3.51 19.38 -5.67
CA ASN A 188 4.65 20.25 -5.98
C ASN A 188 5.99 19.64 -5.50
N PRO A 189 6.72 18.94 -6.39
CA PRO A 189 7.97 18.27 -6.04
C PRO A 189 9.13 19.24 -5.71
N ARG A 190 8.96 20.54 -5.94
CA ARG A 190 9.95 21.57 -5.55
C ARG A 190 9.91 21.83 -4.04
N ILE A 191 8.74 21.67 -3.41
CA ILE A 191 8.53 21.93 -1.99
C ILE A 191 8.82 20.67 -1.17
N ALA A 192 8.28 19.52 -1.58
CA ALA A 192 8.55 18.25 -0.93
C ALA A 192 8.62 17.12 -1.96
N ARG A 193 9.40 16.07 -1.68
CA ARG A 193 9.52 14.90 -2.56
C ARG A 193 9.28 13.62 -1.79
N LEU A 194 8.48 12.74 -2.35
CA LEU A 194 8.30 11.40 -1.81
C LEU A 194 9.40 10.47 -2.33
N ARG A 195 10.16 9.89 -1.41
CA ARG A 195 11.13 8.81 -1.67
C ARG A 195 10.54 7.48 -1.26
N GLU A 196 10.77 6.49 -2.12
CA GLU A 196 10.40 5.10 -1.86
C GLU A 196 8.98 5.04 -1.24
N GLY A 197 8.01 5.75 -1.82
CA GLY A 197 6.59 5.74 -1.46
C GLY A 197 6.19 5.88 0.01
N ARG A 198 7.13 6.21 0.91
CA ARG A 198 6.96 6.18 2.37
C ARG A 198 7.64 7.33 3.07
N VAL A 199 8.69 7.90 2.49
CA VAL A 199 9.48 8.94 3.13
C VAL A 199 9.28 10.24 2.40
N LEU A 200 8.56 11.17 3.01
CA LEU A 200 8.43 12.52 2.50
C LEU A 200 9.64 13.35 2.93
N GLU A 201 10.35 13.93 1.98
CA GLU A 201 11.47 14.84 2.22
C GLU A 201 11.06 16.28 1.93
N GLY A 202 11.35 17.21 2.83
CA GLY A 202 11.30 18.64 2.51
C GLY A 202 12.39 19.01 1.50
N MET A 203 12.11 19.99 0.64
CA MET A 203 13.00 20.44 -0.44
C MET A 203 13.15 21.95 -0.47
N ASP A 204 12.04 22.69 -0.40
CA ASP A 204 12.01 24.14 -0.36
C ASP A 204 10.78 24.62 0.43
N THR A 205 10.82 25.86 0.91
CA THR A 205 9.76 26.44 1.72
C THR A 205 8.47 26.62 0.92
N GLY A 206 7.33 26.31 1.54
CA GLY A 206 6.02 26.42 0.90
C GLY A 206 5.02 25.37 1.38
N MET A 207 3.86 25.36 0.74
CA MET A 207 2.78 24.40 1.01
C MET A 207 2.54 23.52 -0.21
N THR A 208 2.38 22.22 0.01
CA THR A 208 2.05 21.25 -1.03
C THR A 208 1.12 20.17 -0.49
N SER A 209 0.57 19.34 -1.36
CA SER A 209 -0.29 18.22 -0.98
C SER A 209 0.30 16.89 -1.45
N ILE A 210 0.09 15.85 -0.63
CA ILE A 210 0.27 14.46 -1.01
C ILE A 210 -1.10 13.95 -1.46
N GLN A 211 -1.17 13.37 -2.65
CA GLN A 211 -2.39 12.87 -3.26
C GLN A 211 -2.24 11.40 -3.64
N VAL A 212 -3.30 10.63 -3.44
CA VAL A 212 -3.45 9.28 -4.01
C VAL A 212 -4.39 9.39 -5.19
N LEU A 213 -3.90 9.08 -6.39
CA LEU A 213 -4.72 9.08 -7.60
C LEU A 213 -5.37 7.71 -7.85
N SER A 214 -6.52 7.72 -8.50
CA SER A 214 -7.14 6.48 -8.97
C SER A 214 -6.36 5.90 -10.17
N PRO A 215 -6.11 4.59 -10.21
CA PRO A 215 -5.53 3.93 -11.38
C PRO A 215 -6.51 3.80 -12.55
N LEU A 216 -7.81 3.94 -12.28
CA LEU A 216 -8.89 3.69 -13.24
C LEU A 216 -9.50 4.98 -13.81
N SER A 217 -9.19 6.13 -13.18
CA SER A 217 -9.76 7.43 -13.52
C SER A 217 -8.85 8.55 -13.02
N ASP A 218 -9.02 9.78 -13.51
CA ASP A 218 -8.26 10.95 -13.03
C ASP A 218 -8.79 11.52 -11.70
N SER A 219 -9.39 10.69 -10.86
CA SER A 219 -9.95 11.11 -9.56
C SER A 219 -8.92 11.01 -8.43
N ILE A 220 -9.05 11.88 -7.44
CA ILE A 220 -8.23 11.88 -6.23
C ILE A 220 -8.94 11.01 -5.18
N LEU A 221 -8.29 9.93 -4.74
CA LEU A 221 -8.81 9.00 -3.73
C LEU A 221 -8.53 9.49 -2.29
N ALA A 222 -7.48 10.27 -2.10
CA ALA A 222 -7.16 10.96 -0.86
C ALA A 222 -6.17 12.11 -1.08
N GLU A 223 -6.20 13.09 -0.18
CA GLU A 223 -5.32 14.25 -0.20
C GLU A 223 -4.92 14.65 1.23
N LYS A 224 -3.67 15.06 1.40
CA LYS A 224 -3.13 15.57 2.67
C LYS A 224 -2.15 16.70 2.44
N ALA A 225 -2.45 17.89 2.97
CA ALA A 225 -1.56 19.03 2.91
C ALA A 225 -0.36 18.87 3.87
N VAL A 226 0.81 19.31 3.40
CA VAL A 226 2.08 19.38 4.14
C VAL A 226 2.72 20.73 3.90
N ARG A 227 3.37 21.28 4.92
CA ARG A 227 4.07 22.56 4.86
C ARG A 227 5.55 22.37 5.15
N VAL A 228 6.39 23.04 4.36
CA VAL A 228 7.81 23.21 4.65
C VAL A 228 8.02 24.66 5.10
N VAL A 229 8.44 24.84 6.35
CA VAL A 229 8.64 26.15 6.96
C VAL A 229 10.08 26.65 6.79
N ASP A 230 10.27 27.96 6.86
CA ASP A 230 11.59 28.61 6.78
C ASP A 230 12.37 28.54 8.11
N ASP A 231 11.65 28.29 9.22
CA ASP A 231 12.26 28.12 10.53
C ASP A 231 13.24 26.94 10.52
N ARG A 232 14.43 27.19 11.06
CA ARG A 232 15.52 26.21 11.06
C ARG A 232 15.60 25.49 12.39
N VAL A 233 15.71 24.17 12.33
CA VAL A 233 15.90 23.31 13.50
C VAL A 233 17.34 22.84 13.60
N THR A 234 17.88 22.74 14.82
CA THR A 234 19.21 22.17 15.08
C THR A 234 19.09 20.75 15.59
N ILE A 235 20.06 19.91 15.24
CA ILE A 235 20.17 18.58 15.81
C ILE A 235 20.70 18.72 17.24
N THR A 236 19.96 18.19 18.21
CA THR A 236 20.32 18.21 19.63
C THR A 236 21.05 16.94 20.05
N GLU A 237 20.64 15.79 19.52
CA GLU A 237 21.15 14.48 19.91
C GLU A 237 21.11 13.51 18.72
N LEU A 238 22.04 12.55 18.71
CA LEU A 238 22.02 11.41 17.79
C LEU A 238 21.84 10.13 18.60
N GLY A 239 20.66 9.53 18.49
CA GLY A 239 20.38 8.22 19.07
C GLY A 239 20.79 7.09 18.13
N LEU A 240 21.51 6.10 18.63
CA LEU A 240 21.75 4.83 17.94
C LEU A 240 20.94 3.76 18.65
N GLN A 241 20.00 3.13 17.94
CA GLN A 241 19.25 1.99 18.45
C GLN A 241 19.79 0.70 17.82
N LEU A 242 20.38 -0.17 18.65
CA LEU A 242 20.82 -1.49 18.21
C LEU A 242 19.61 -2.42 18.10
N VAL A 243 19.48 -3.08 16.96
CA VAL A 243 18.45 -4.11 16.74
C VAL A 243 19.15 -5.46 16.58
N SER A 244 19.00 -6.34 17.58
CA SER A 244 19.54 -7.70 17.64
C SER A 244 18.46 -8.69 18.10
N GLY A 245 18.66 -10.00 17.92
CA GLY A 245 17.78 -11.03 18.51
C GLY A 245 16.29 -10.87 18.19
N LEU A 246 15.92 -10.83 16.91
CA LEU A 246 14.52 -10.73 16.48
C LEU A 246 13.73 -11.99 16.86
N THR A 247 12.65 -11.83 17.64
CA THR A 247 11.70 -12.91 17.90
C THR A 247 10.30 -12.51 17.46
N LEU A 248 9.54 -13.46 16.93
CA LEU A 248 8.18 -13.25 16.44
C LEU A 248 7.21 -14.09 17.27
N ASN A 249 6.22 -13.44 17.88
CA ASN A 249 5.13 -14.09 18.59
C ASN A 249 3.83 -13.91 17.81
N LEU A 250 3.08 -14.99 17.61
CA LEU A 250 1.80 -15.00 16.89
C LEU A 250 0.69 -15.37 17.87
N GLN A 251 -0.30 -14.50 18.03
CA GLN A 251 -1.43 -14.71 18.92
C GLN A 251 -2.73 -14.38 18.19
N LEU A 252 -3.82 -15.08 18.51
CA LEU A 252 -5.15 -14.69 18.04
C LEU A 252 -5.48 -13.29 18.58
N SER A 253 -6.01 -12.42 17.74
CA SER A 253 -6.36 -11.07 18.17
C SER A 253 -7.54 -11.12 19.15
N THR A 254 -7.52 -10.29 20.20
CA THR A 254 -8.62 -10.20 21.17
C THR A 254 -9.86 -9.52 20.59
N GLY A 255 -9.67 -8.67 19.57
CA GLY A 255 -10.74 -7.91 18.91
C GLY A 255 -11.45 -8.66 17.77
N SER A 256 -10.85 -9.71 17.20
CA SER A 256 -11.45 -10.46 16.09
C SER A 256 -10.92 -11.90 16.01
N ASN A 257 -11.83 -12.87 15.84
CA ASN A 257 -11.44 -14.26 15.57
C ASN A 257 -10.87 -14.47 14.15
N ARG A 258 -10.89 -13.42 13.32
CA ARG A 258 -10.38 -13.42 11.93
C ARG A 258 -9.00 -12.79 11.79
N ALA A 259 -8.38 -12.35 12.88
CA ALA A 259 -7.07 -11.72 12.85
C ALA A 259 -6.08 -12.44 13.79
N ILE A 260 -4.84 -12.52 13.32
CA ILE A 260 -3.68 -12.99 14.08
C ILE A 260 -2.81 -11.77 14.32
N SER A 261 -2.55 -11.45 15.58
CA SER A 261 -1.57 -10.44 15.96
C SER A 261 -0.17 -11.05 15.92
N ALA A 262 0.71 -10.41 15.16
CA ALA A 262 2.11 -10.76 15.08
C ALA A 262 2.94 -9.69 15.79
N THR A 263 3.52 -10.02 16.93
CA THR A 263 4.40 -9.11 17.68
C THR A 263 5.85 -9.52 17.43
N ALA A 264 6.59 -8.66 16.73
CA ALA A 264 8.03 -8.79 16.60
C ALA A 264 8.70 -8.03 17.75
N THR A 265 9.48 -8.73 18.57
CA THR A 265 10.31 -8.11 19.61
C THR A 265 11.77 -8.17 19.20
N THR A 266 12.49 -7.12 19.57
CA THR A 266 13.92 -6.97 19.31
C THR A 266 14.65 -6.92 20.66
N GLN A 267 15.92 -7.28 20.66
CA GLN A 267 16.84 -7.09 21.77
C GLN A 267 17.84 -6.00 21.40
N GLU A 268 18.12 -5.10 22.34
CA GLU A 268 19.12 -4.04 22.16
C GLU A 268 20.51 -4.46 22.64
N VAL A 269 20.78 -5.77 22.71
CA VAL A 269 22.03 -6.35 23.19
C VAL A 269 22.65 -7.24 22.12
N LEU A 270 23.94 -7.00 21.81
CA LEU A 270 24.76 -7.86 20.96
C LEU A 270 25.21 -9.09 21.75
N SER A 271 24.64 -10.25 21.45
CA SER A 271 24.93 -11.51 22.15
C SER A 271 26.24 -12.19 21.71
N ASN A 272 27.02 -11.59 20.80
CA ASN A 272 28.41 -11.95 20.50
C ASN A 272 29.11 -10.82 19.70
N PRO A 273 29.81 -9.87 20.36
CA PRO A 273 30.56 -8.84 19.65
C PRO A 273 31.81 -9.45 19.02
N LYS A 274 31.75 -9.89 17.75
CA LYS A 274 32.98 -9.94 16.95
C LYS A 274 33.43 -8.51 16.78
N GLN A 275 34.58 -8.15 17.36
CA GLN A 275 35.17 -6.83 17.30
C GLN A 275 35.34 -6.41 15.83
N VAL A 276 34.46 -5.52 15.35
CA VAL A 276 34.71 -4.78 14.11
C VAL A 276 34.85 -3.33 14.50
N LEU A 277 36.09 -2.85 14.43
CA LEU A 277 36.46 -1.46 14.67
C LEU A 277 35.79 -0.58 13.61
N LEU A 278 34.69 0.08 13.98
CA LEU A 278 34.07 1.13 13.18
C LEU A 278 34.98 2.36 13.20
N LYS A 279 35.90 2.45 12.23
CA LYS A 279 36.63 3.68 11.95
C LYS A 279 35.68 4.66 11.27
N ILE A 280 35.23 5.67 12.00
CA ILE A 280 34.63 6.86 11.41
C ILE A 280 35.78 7.62 10.73
N PRO A 281 35.82 7.77 9.39
CA PRO A 281 36.87 8.53 8.75
C PRO A 281 36.62 10.02 9.04
N THR A 282 37.34 10.56 10.02
CA THR A 282 37.62 12.00 10.06
C THR A 282 38.67 12.28 9.00
N GLN A 283 38.25 12.75 7.83
CA GLN A 283 39.14 13.44 6.90
C GLN A 283 38.89 14.93 7.00
N ILE A 284 39.96 15.62 7.42
CA ILE A 284 40.17 17.07 7.38
C ILE A 284 40.18 17.52 5.92
#